data_AF-A0A1F4WNE3-F1
#
_entry.id   AF-A0A1F4WNE3-F1
#
_cell.length_a   1.000
_cell.length_b   1.000
_cell.length_c   1.000
_cell.angle_alpha   90.00
_cell.angle_beta   90.00
_cell.angle_gamma   90.00
#
_symmetry.space_group_name_H-M   'P 1'
#
loop_
_entity.id
_entity.type
_entity.pdbx_description
1 polymer ?
#
loop_
_entity_poly.entity_id
_entity_poly.type
_entity_poly.pdbx_seq_one_letter_code
_entity_poly.pdbx_strand_id
1 'polypeptide(L)'
;MFPQVLAHEGEEEELPISPLGETLEQRMKGLSFLGLELATGVALFLILLAVLWKNKTEKAKWFLYLGIAVPTILATLFLAGSTVYLNLVSISGGPVHWHADFQVWACGQELDLIDPTGIANRVGSPVFHEHGDDRIHVEGVVTDLEEAELGRFFGFVGGELHADNFAFPTNEKLHEYENGDPCPDGKSGTLQAFVWRTDEDAGEFYQEKLSEPQEYVISPHGNVPPGDCLIFEFGEEKDRTDKLCSFYKVAESKGELRRR
;
A
#
# COMPACT_ATOMS: atom_id res chain seq x y z
N MET A 1 31.89 5.95 6.65
CA MET A 1 31.33 6.52 7.89
C MET A 1 29.99 7.09 7.49
N PHE A 2 28.95 6.26 7.53
CA PHE A 2 27.62 6.63 7.07
C PHE A 2 26.92 7.48 8.16
N PRO A 3 26.17 8.51 7.79
CA PRO A 3 25.44 9.31 8.76
C PRO A 3 24.42 8.42 9.47
N GLN A 4 24.52 8.37 10.80
CA GLN A 4 23.45 7.85 11.64
C GLN A 4 22.23 8.73 11.43
N VAL A 5 21.16 8.17 10.88
CA VAL A 5 19.85 8.82 10.84
C VAL A 5 19.32 8.78 12.27
N LEU A 6 19.49 9.89 12.98
CA LEU A 6 18.88 10.11 14.29
C LEU A 6 17.42 10.48 14.11
N ALA A 7 16.59 9.81 14.90
CA ALA A 7 15.16 9.97 15.02
C ALA A 7 14.74 11.44 15.18
N HIS A 8 13.80 11.87 14.35
CA HIS A 8 12.97 13.03 14.61
C HIS A 8 11.56 12.55 14.96
N GLU A 9 11.18 12.74 16.24
CA GLU A 9 9.80 12.65 16.69
C GLU A 9 8.98 13.79 16.09
N GLY A 10 7.81 13.43 15.54
CA GLY A 10 6.66 14.33 15.49
C GLY A 10 6.62 15.29 14.32
N GLU A 11 6.55 14.76 13.10
CA GLU A 11 5.84 15.38 11.99
C GLU A 11 5.13 14.24 11.25
N GLU A 12 3.90 14.45 10.79
CA GLU A 12 3.28 13.55 9.81
C GLU A 12 4.22 13.51 8.63
N GLU A 13 5.05 12.48 8.53
CA GLU A 13 6.00 12.31 7.44
C GLU A 13 5.17 12.35 6.16
N GLU A 14 5.35 13.42 5.37
CA GLU A 14 4.94 13.46 3.99
C GLU A 14 5.54 12.21 3.36
N LEU A 15 4.69 11.21 3.15
CA LEU A 15 5.08 9.92 2.59
C LEU A 15 5.94 10.23 1.37
N PRO A 16 7.18 9.69 1.29
CA PRO A 16 8.03 9.94 0.14
C PRO A 16 7.20 9.63 -1.10
N ILE A 17 7.07 10.64 -1.97
CA ILE A 17 6.33 10.52 -3.23
C ILE A 17 6.96 9.33 -3.94
N SER A 18 6.24 8.21 -3.95
CA SER A 18 6.71 7.02 -4.63
C SER A 18 7.01 7.38 -6.08
N PRO A 19 8.15 6.95 -6.65
CA PRO A 19 8.49 7.21 -8.04
C PRO A 19 7.42 6.70 -9.03
N LEU A 20 6.51 5.84 -8.56
CA LEU A 20 5.37 5.29 -9.30
C LEU A 20 4.19 6.27 -9.51
N GLY A 21 4.27 7.48 -8.96
CA GLY A 21 3.22 8.49 -9.07
C GLY A 21 2.09 8.33 -8.04
N GLU A 22 1.32 9.40 -7.84
CA GLU A 22 0.21 9.45 -6.88
C GLU A 22 -1.04 8.74 -7.43
N THR A 23 -1.66 7.89 -6.59
CA THR A 23 -2.99 7.34 -6.87
C THR A 23 -4.05 8.45 -6.88
N LEU A 24 -5.18 8.20 -7.55
CA LEU A 24 -6.28 9.17 -7.57
C LEU A 24 -6.80 9.49 -6.17
N GLU A 25 -6.87 8.48 -5.29
CA GLU A 25 -7.26 8.66 -3.90
C GLU A 25 -6.30 9.57 -3.13
N GLN A 26 -4.97 9.34 -3.24
CA GLN A 26 -3.96 10.19 -2.61
C GLN A 26 -4.08 11.64 -3.08
N ARG A 27 -4.24 11.85 -4.39
CA ARG A 27 -4.39 13.19 -4.97
C ARG A 27 -5.67 13.88 -4.48
N MET A 28 -6.79 13.15 -4.42
CA MET A 28 -8.06 13.69 -3.92
C MET A 28 -7.97 14.02 -2.42
N LYS A 29 -7.30 13.18 -1.62
CA LYS A 29 -7.01 13.44 -0.21
C LYS A 29 -6.16 14.69 -0.04
N GLY A 30 -5.06 14.83 -0.79
CA GLY A 30 -4.19 16.02 -0.74
C GLY A 30 -4.94 17.31 -1.07
N LEU A 31 -5.73 17.32 -2.15
CA LEU A 31 -6.57 18.48 -2.50
C LEU A 31 -7.63 18.77 -1.44
N SER A 32 -8.20 17.72 -0.84
CA SER A 32 -9.20 17.83 0.23
C SER A 32 -8.62 18.45 1.48
N PHE A 33 -7.43 18.02 1.91
CA PHE A 33 -6.72 18.60 3.06
C PHE A 33 -6.35 20.05 2.81
N LEU A 34 -5.75 20.37 1.66
CA LEU A 34 -5.43 21.75 1.29
C LEU A 34 -6.67 22.64 1.30
N GLY A 35 -7.78 22.17 0.74
CA GLY A 35 -9.06 22.90 0.76
C GLY A 35 -9.60 23.12 2.18
N LEU A 36 -9.49 22.11 3.04
CA LEU A 36 -9.92 22.17 4.44
C LEU A 36 -9.05 23.13 5.26
N GLU A 37 -7.73 23.10 5.08
CA GLU A 37 -6.79 24.01 5.74
C GLU A 37 -7.05 25.46 5.35
N LEU A 38 -7.21 25.74 4.05
CA LEU A 38 -7.52 27.07 3.56
C LEU A 38 -8.87 27.57 4.10
N ALA A 39 -9.91 26.74 4.06
CA ALA A 39 -11.23 27.10 4.60
C ALA A 39 -11.16 27.37 6.10
N THR A 40 -10.41 26.55 6.85
CA THR A 40 -10.22 26.70 8.30
C THR A 40 -9.42 27.96 8.62
N GLY A 41 -8.32 28.22 7.92
CA GLY A 41 -7.49 29.40 8.10
C GLY A 41 -8.27 30.69 7.81
N VAL A 42 -9.04 30.73 6.71
CA VAL A 42 -9.93 31.87 6.38
C VAL A 42 -10.99 32.04 7.46
N ALA A 43 -11.65 30.97 7.89
CA ALA A 43 -12.67 31.04 8.92
C ALA A 43 -12.10 31.59 10.24
N LEU A 44 -10.98 31.06 10.72
CA LEU A 44 -10.32 31.51 11.94
C LEU A 44 -9.88 32.97 11.85
N PHE A 45 -9.29 33.38 10.72
CA PHE A 45 -8.92 34.77 10.48
C PHE A 45 -10.13 35.71 10.54
N LEU A 46 -11.24 35.35 9.89
CA LEU A 46 -12.45 36.16 9.88
C LEU A 46 -13.16 36.17 11.23
N ILE A 47 -13.12 35.08 11.99
CA ILE A 47 -13.62 35.02 13.37
C ILE A 47 -12.79 35.95 14.26
N LEU A 48 -11.46 35.90 14.17
CA LEU A 48 -10.58 36.80 14.93
C LEU A 48 -10.82 38.26 14.57
N LEU A 49 -10.92 38.57 13.27
CA LEU A 49 -11.26 39.91 12.79
C LEU A 49 -12.63 40.36 13.32
N ALA A 50 -13.61 39.46 13.34
CA ALA A 50 -14.92 39.72 13.91
C ALA A 50 -14.83 40.00 15.43
N VAL A 51 -13.98 39.32 16.19
CA VAL A 51 -13.81 39.60 17.62
C VAL A 51 -13.15 40.96 17.84
N LEU A 52 -12.11 41.30 17.07
CA LEU A 52 -11.33 42.53 17.25
C LEU A 52 -12.06 43.79 16.77
N TRP A 53 -12.93 43.67 15.76
CA TRP A 53 -13.60 44.82 15.17
C TRP A 53 -14.84 45.25 15.97
N LYS A 54 -14.68 46.16 16.94
CA LYS A 54 -15.76 46.54 17.88
C LYS A 54 -17.02 47.15 17.23
N ASN A 55 -16.87 48.06 16.26
CA ASN A 55 -18.00 48.78 15.64
C ASN A 55 -18.23 48.34 14.20
N LYS A 56 -19.06 47.30 14.01
CA LYS A 56 -19.35 46.73 12.69
C LYS A 56 -20.62 47.32 12.10
N THR A 57 -20.55 47.73 10.84
CA THR A 57 -21.76 48.01 10.04
C THR A 57 -22.47 46.71 9.69
N GLU A 58 -23.75 46.78 9.35
CA GLU A 58 -24.50 45.60 8.90
C GLU A 58 -23.88 44.93 7.66
N LYS A 59 -23.31 45.73 6.74
CA LYS A 59 -22.59 45.21 5.57
C LYS A 59 -21.34 44.42 5.97
N ALA A 60 -20.60 44.90 6.97
CA ALA A 60 -19.40 44.21 7.47
C ALA A 60 -19.76 42.87 8.14
N LYS A 61 -20.87 42.81 8.88
CA LYS A 61 -21.37 41.54 9.46
C LYS A 61 -21.70 40.52 8.37
N TRP A 62 -22.44 40.94 7.35
CA TRP A 62 -22.74 40.08 6.19
C TRP A 62 -21.50 39.57 5.49
N PHE A 63 -20.51 40.42 5.27
CA PHE A 63 -19.23 40.02 4.70
C PHE A 63 -18.52 38.97 5.55
N LEU A 64 -18.44 39.16 6.86
CA LEU A 64 -17.80 38.20 7.78
C LEU A 64 -18.55 36.86 7.79
N TYR A 65 -19.88 36.87 7.87
CA TYR A 65 -20.68 35.64 7.86
C TYR A 65 -20.56 34.88 6.54
N LEU A 66 -20.68 35.55 5.41
CA LEU A 66 -20.52 34.90 4.09
C LEU A 66 -19.09 34.44 3.87
N GLY A 67 -18.10 35.21 4.31
CA GLY A 67 -16.69 34.86 4.20
C GLY A 67 -16.32 33.63 5.03
N ILE A 68 -17.04 33.31 6.10
CA ILE A 68 -16.89 32.06 6.86
C ILE A 68 -17.73 30.95 6.21
N ALA A 69 -19.02 31.21 5.97
CA ALA A 69 -19.96 30.19 5.53
C ALA A 69 -19.63 29.63 4.15
N VAL A 70 -19.27 30.48 3.18
CA VAL A 70 -19.03 30.05 1.79
C VAL A 70 -17.83 29.10 1.71
N PRO A 71 -16.63 29.42 2.23
CA PRO A 71 -15.51 28.47 2.22
C PRO A 71 -15.81 27.15 2.92
N THR A 72 -16.48 27.18 4.09
CA THR A 72 -16.86 25.95 4.80
C THR A 72 -17.82 25.09 3.99
N ILE A 73 -18.85 25.69 3.37
CA ILE A 73 -19.79 24.96 2.50
C ILE A 73 -19.07 24.39 1.29
N LEU A 74 -18.21 25.16 0.63
CA LEU A 74 -17.46 24.70 -0.55
C LEU A 74 -16.51 23.55 -0.20
N ALA A 75 -15.78 23.64 0.91
CA ALA A 75 -14.92 22.54 1.38
C ALA A 75 -15.75 21.29 1.69
N THR A 76 -16.90 21.44 2.35
CA THR A 76 -17.81 20.33 2.65
C THR A 76 -18.35 19.67 1.38
N LEU A 77 -18.81 20.46 0.40
CA LEU A 77 -19.30 19.95 -0.88
C LEU A 77 -18.19 19.27 -1.68
N PHE A 78 -16.96 19.81 -1.62
CA PHE A 78 -15.82 19.19 -2.27
C PHE A 78 -15.49 17.83 -1.64
N LEU A 79 -15.43 17.73 -0.31
CA LEU A 79 -15.21 16.47 0.41
C LEU A 79 -16.29 15.42 0.11
N ALA A 80 -17.56 15.82 0.15
CA ALA A 80 -18.67 14.95 -0.18
C ALA A 80 -18.63 14.51 -1.65
N GLY A 81 -18.35 15.44 -2.56
CA GLY A 81 -18.25 15.20 -3.99
C GLY A 81 -17.08 14.29 -4.34
N SER A 82 -15.90 14.48 -3.74
CA SER A 82 -14.72 13.64 -3.97
C SER A 82 -14.95 12.22 -3.46
N THR A 83 -15.58 12.06 -2.30
CA THR A 83 -15.94 10.74 -1.76
C THR A 83 -16.89 9.98 -2.70
N VAL A 84 -17.96 10.65 -3.15
CA VAL A 84 -18.91 10.05 -4.11
C VAL A 84 -18.23 9.73 -5.43
N TYR A 85 -17.40 10.63 -5.93
CA TYR A 85 -16.65 10.45 -7.17
C TYR A 85 -15.74 9.21 -7.08
N LEU A 86 -14.93 9.10 -6.02
CA LEU A 86 -14.04 7.95 -5.79
C LEU A 86 -14.80 6.63 -5.76
N ASN A 87 -15.94 6.56 -5.05
CA ASN A 87 -16.75 5.35 -5.02
C ASN A 87 -17.34 4.99 -6.40
N LEU A 88 -17.71 5.99 -7.22
CA LEU A 88 -18.26 5.77 -8.56
C LEU A 88 -17.22 5.27 -9.57
N VAL A 89 -15.96 5.70 -9.43
CA VAL A 89 -14.88 5.28 -10.33
C VAL A 89 -14.14 4.03 -9.82
N SER A 90 -14.42 3.59 -8.59
CA SER A 90 -13.80 2.39 -8.03
C SER A 90 -14.22 1.13 -8.76
N ILE A 91 -13.28 0.22 -8.96
CA ILE A 91 -13.55 -1.10 -9.54
C ILE A 91 -14.50 -1.97 -8.69
N SER A 92 -14.57 -1.71 -7.38
CA SER A 92 -15.46 -2.43 -6.45
C SER A 92 -16.74 -1.66 -6.11
N GLY A 93 -16.87 -0.41 -6.56
CA GLY A 93 -17.92 0.51 -6.14
C GLY A 93 -17.70 1.13 -4.75
N GLY A 94 -16.51 1.01 -4.17
CA GLY A 94 -16.18 1.54 -2.84
C GLY A 94 -14.77 1.16 -2.36
N PRO A 95 -14.47 1.36 -1.07
CA PRO A 95 -13.21 0.92 -0.49
C PRO A 95 -13.14 -0.61 -0.41
N VAL A 96 -11.96 -1.14 -0.68
CA VAL A 96 -11.61 -2.55 -0.57
C VAL A 96 -10.76 -2.81 0.67
N HIS A 97 -10.67 -4.08 1.05
CA HIS A 97 -9.78 -4.58 2.09
C HIS A 97 -9.37 -5.99 1.66
N TRP A 98 -8.27 -6.08 0.92
CA TRP A 98 -7.73 -7.33 0.40
C TRP A 98 -6.40 -7.65 1.06
N HIS A 99 -6.16 -8.95 1.25
CA HIS A 99 -4.96 -9.49 1.85
C HIS A 99 -4.33 -10.54 0.95
N ALA A 100 -3.01 -10.52 0.90
CA ALA A 100 -2.21 -11.62 0.38
C ALA A 100 -1.01 -11.85 1.32
N ASP A 101 -0.82 -13.07 1.82
CA ASP A 101 0.41 -13.38 2.57
C ASP A 101 1.57 -13.46 1.58
N PHE A 102 2.78 -13.12 2.00
CA PHE A 102 3.96 -13.23 1.14
C PHE A 102 5.20 -13.74 1.89
N GLN A 103 6.16 -14.26 1.13
CA GLN A 103 7.51 -14.57 1.61
C GLN A 103 8.53 -14.24 0.53
N VAL A 104 9.67 -13.69 0.91
CA VAL A 104 10.79 -13.41 0.01
C VAL A 104 12.01 -14.20 0.43
N TRP A 105 12.63 -14.91 -0.52
CA TRP A 105 13.79 -15.76 -0.27
C TRP A 105 14.91 -15.42 -1.23
N ALA A 106 16.14 -15.33 -0.73
CA ALA A 106 17.34 -15.20 -1.53
C ALA A 106 18.37 -16.26 -1.15
N CYS A 107 18.77 -17.08 -2.12
CA CYS A 107 19.74 -18.16 -1.98
C CYS A 107 19.46 -19.09 -0.79
N GLY A 108 18.17 -19.39 -0.56
CA GLY A 108 17.70 -20.28 0.51
C GLY A 108 17.53 -19.62 1.89
N GLN A 109 17.78 -18.31 2.01
CA GLN A 109 17.51 -17.53 3.22
C GLN A 109 16.26 -16.69 3.04
N GLU A 110 15.37 -16.70 4.02
CA GLU A 110 14.20 -15.81 4.07
C GLU A 110 14.69 -14.38 4.35
N LEU A 111 14.09 -13.41 3.67
CA LEU A 111 14.33 -11.99 3.85
C LEU A 111 13.08 -11.37 4.44
N ASP A 112 13.24 -10.71 5.58
CA ASP A 112 12.17 -9.96 6.22
C ASP A 112 12.15 -8.52 5.66
N LEU A 113 10.95 -8.01 5.38
CA LEU A 113 10.79 -6.61 5.01
C LEU A 113 11.28 -5.70 6.15
N ILE A 114 11.74 -4.50 5.83
CA ILE A 114 12.02 -3.47 6.85
C ILE A 114 10.85 -3.32 7.82
N ASP A 115 11.12 -3.19 9.12
CA ASP A 115 10.06 -3.09 10.12
C ASP A 115 9.30 -1.77 9.96
N PRO A 116 7.96 -1.76 10.12
CA PRO A 116 7.20 -0.52 10.18
C PRO A 116 7.64 0.33 11.38
N THR A 117 7.69 1.65 11.17
CA THR A 117 8.03 2.61 12.24
C THR A 117 7.02 3.78 12.25
N GLY A 118 7.12 4.62 13.29
CA GLY A 118 6.26 5.81 13.43
C GLY A 118 4.80 5.52 13.80
N ILE A 119 3.96 6.54 13.71
CA ILE A 119 2.55 6.49 14.15
C ILE A 119 1.69 5.68 13.16
N ALA A 120 2.02 5.73 11.87
CA ALA A 120 1.29 5.00 10.85
C ALA A 120 1.48 3.48 10.93
N ASN A 121 2.59 3.03 11.55
CA ASN A 121 2.94 1.62 11.76
C ASN A 121 2.73 0.75 10.51
N ARG A 122 3.24 1.22 9.37
CA ARG A 122 3.16 0.50 8.08
C ARG A 122 4.39 0.78 7.22
N VAL A 123 4.66 -0.12 6.28
CA VAL A 123 5.61 0.09 5.18
C VAL A 123 4.85 0.07 3.86
N GLY A 124 5.02 1.11 3.05
CA GLY A 124 4.29 1.28 1.80
C GLY A 124 3.37 2.49 1.77
N SER A 125 2.42 2.48 0.84
CA SER A 125 1.47 3.58 0.63
C SER A 125 0.22 3.45 1.51
N PRO A 126 -0.62 4.49 1.62
CA PRO A 126 -1.86 4.40 2.38
C PRO A 126 -2.84 3.35 1.87
N VAL A 127 -2.76 3.01 0.57
CA VAL A 127 -3.65 2.04 -0.08
C VAL A 127 -3.01 0.67 -0.18
N PHE A 128 -1.69 0.58 -0.28
CA PHE A 128 -0.97 -0.66 -0.53
C PHE A 128 0.28 -0.75 0.35
N HIS A 129 0.23 -1.57 1.41
CA HIS A 129 1.22 -1.58 2.49
C HIS A 129 1.28 -2.92 3.23
N GLU A 130 2.17 -2.98 4.23
CA GLU A 130 2.46 -4.11 5.11
C GLU A 130 2.61 -3.59 6.57
N HIS A 131 2.30 -4.43 7.58
CA HIS A 131 2.21 -4.06 8.99
C HIS A 131 3.17 -4.80 9.95
N GLY A 132 4.23 -5.43 9.46
CA GLY A 132 5.12 -6.35 10.18
C GLY A 132 4.52 -7.73 10.44
N ASP A 133 3.63 -8.20 9.56
CA ASP A 133 2.86 -9.45 9.67
C ASP A 133 2.95 -10.36 8.43
N ASP A 134 3.91 -10.10 7.54
CA ASP A 134 4.16 -10.87 6.31
C ASP A 134 2.95 -10.92 5.37
N ARG A 135 2.16 -9.83 5.41
CA ARG A 135 0.92 -9.71 4.65
C ARG A 135 0.88 -8.39 3.90
N ILE A 136 0.53 -8.50 2.64
CA ILE A 136 0.23 -7.37 1.78
C ILE A 136 -1.23 -6.96 2.02
N HIS A 137 -1.44 -5.68 2.33
CA HIS A 137 -2.74 -5.05 2.53
C HIS A 137 -3.07 -4.12 1.37
N VAL A 138 -4.22 -4.33 0.72
CA VAL A 138 -4.85 -3.34 -0.17
C VAL A 138 -6.09 -2.78 0.51
N GLU A 139 -6.00 -1.55 1.01
CA GLU A 139 -7.02 -0.91 1.85
C GLU A 139 -7.33 0.50 1.36
N GLY A 140 -8.52 0.70 0.81
CA GLY A 140 -8.90 2.00 0.25
C GLY A 140 -9.61 1.86 -1.08
N VAL A 141 -9.68 2.94 -1.85
CA VAL A 141 -10.40 2.96 -3.12
C VAL A 141 -9.44 2.65 -4.26
N VAL A 142 -9.56 1.43 -4.79
CA VAL A 142 -8.85 1.03 -6.01
C VAL A 142 -9.66 1.47 -7.22
N THR A 143 -9.02 2.21 -8.12
CA THR A 143 -9.65 2.77 -9.32
C THR A 143 -9.15 2.12 -10.61
N ASP A 144 -7.97 1.51 -10.55
CA ASP A 144 -7.42 0.65 -11.59
C ASP A 144 -6.84 -0.61 -10.95
N LEU A 145 -6.98 -1.77 -11.60
CA LEU A 145 -6.36 -3.01 -11.12
C LEU A 145 -4.83 -2.91 -11.10
N GLU A 146 -4.25 -2.10 -11.99
CA GLU A 146 -2.81 -1.80 -12.01
C GLU A 146 -2.34 -1.22 -10.66
N GLU A 147 -3.20 -0.53 -9.90
CA GLU A 147 -2.85 0.01 -8.58
C GLU A 147 -2.58 -1.07 -7.52
N ALA A 148 -3.06 -2.30 -7.75
CA ALA A 148 -2.93 -3.47 -6.88
C ALA A 148 -1.95 -4.53 -7.43
N GLU A 149 -1.10 -4.16 -8.38
CA GLU A 149 -0.04 -5.01 -8.93
C GLU A 149 1.18 -5.14 -8.00
N LEU A 150 1.79 -6.34 -7.92
CA LEU A 150 2.96 -6.57 -7.05
C LEU A 150 4.14 -5.66 -7.37
N GLY A 151 4.35 -5.28 -8.64
CA GLY A 151 5.37 -4.31 -9.01
C GLY A 151 5.22 -2.99 -8.27
N ARG A 152 3.97 -2.52 -8.10
CA ARG A 152 3.69 -1.31 -7.33
C ARG A 152 3.89 -1.51 -5.84
N PHE A 153 3.51 -2.65 -5.29
CA PHE A 153 3.78 -2.97 -3.88
C PHE A 153 5.28 -2.86 -3.59
N PHE A 154 6.12 -3.53 -4.38
CA PHE A 154 7.58 -3.48 -4.23
C PHE A 154 8.09 -2.04 -4.32
N GLY A 155 7.63 -1.26 -5.30
CA GLY A 155 8.02 0.15 -5.39
C GLY A 155 7.49 1.04 -4.26
N PHE A 156 6.34 0.74 -3.65
CA PHE A 156 5.83 1.47 -2.49
C PHE A 156 6.63 1.16 -1.22
N VAL A 157 7.09 -0.08 -1.04
CA VAL A 157 7.91 -0.44 0.12
C VAL A 157 9.38 -0.03 -0.02
N GLY A 158 9.76 0.57 -1.15
CA GLY A 158 11.13 1.07 -1.41
C GLY A 158 12.04 0.06 -2.12
N GLY A 159 11.46 -0.98 -2.70
CA GLY A 159 12.11 -1.96 -3.56
C GLY A 159 11.70 -1.82 -5.02
N GLU A 160 11.95 -2.87 -5.80
CA GLU A 160 11.58 -2.98 -7.22
C GLU A 160 11.29 -4.45 -7.53
N LEU A 161 10.40 -4.72 -8.48
CA LEU A 161 10.11 -6.07 -8.96
C LEU A 161 9.91 -6.04 -10.46
N HIS A 162 10.70 -6.84 -11.16
CA HIS A 162 10.63 -7.06 -12.59
C HIS A 162 10.74 -8.56 -12.89
N ALA A 163 10.66 -8.94 -14.16
CA ALA A 163 10.72 -10.34 -14.57
C ALA A 163 12.10 -10.99 -14.31
N ASP A 164 13.18 -10.20 -14.27
CA ASP A 164 14.56 -10.68 -14.18
C ASP A 164 15.36 -10.11 -13.02
N ASN A 165 14.79 -9.20 -12.25
CA ASN A 165 15.46 -8.58 -11.12
C ASN A 165 14.47 -8.13 -10.05
N PHE A 166 14.96 -7.99 -8.82
CA PHE A 166 14.20 -7.36 -7.74
C PHE A 166 15.13 -6.63 -6.77
N ALA A 167 14.59 -5.61 -6.14
CA ALA A 167 15.16 -4.96 -4.98
C ALA A 167 14.20 -5.11 -3.80
N PHE A 168 14.70 -5.50 -2.63
CA PHE A 168 13.88 -5.75 -1.44
C PHE A 168 14.53 -5.12 -0.20
N PRO A 169 13.88 -4.13 0.44
CA PRO A 169 14.45 -3.42 1.57
C PRO A 169 14.26 -4.22 2.86
N THR A 170 15.35 -4.51 3.55
CA THR A 170 15.36 -5.14 4.87
C THR A 170 15.85 -4.13 5.92
N ASN A 171 15.75 -4.49 7.21
CA ASN A 171 16.32 -3.67 8.30
C ASN A 171 17.84 -3.48 8.20
N GLU A 172 18.56 -4.38 7.54
CA GLU A 172 20.02 -4.32 7.45
C GLU A 172 20.50 -3.54 6.22
N LYS A 173 19.86 -3.79 5.07
CA LYS A 173 20.23 -3.22 3.77
C LYS A 173 19.13 -3.41 2.73
N LEU A 174 19.28 -2.70 1.62
CA LEU A 174 18.60 -3.04 0.37
C LEU A 174 19.28 -4.27 -0.24
N HIS A 175 18.50 -5.32 -0.50
CA HIS A 175 18.95 -6.49 -1.25
C HIS A 175 18.57 -6.31 -2.71
N GLU A 176 19.55 -6.33 -3.61
CA GLU A 176 19.35 -6.22 -5.05
C GLU A 176 19.91 -7.48 -5.71
N TYR A 177 19.11 -8.10 -6.57
CA TYR A 177 19.52 -9.29 -7.32
C TYR A 177 19.02 -9.21 -8.75
N GLU A 178 19.88 -9.60 -9.69
CA GLU A 178 19.58 -9.78 -11.10
C GLU A 178 19.81 -11.24 -11.51
N ASN A 179 19.01 -11.75 -12.44
CA ASN A 179 19.17 -13.09 -12.99
C ASN A 179 20.61 -13.33 -13.48
N GLY A 180 21.24 -14.38 -12.96
CA GLY A 180 22.63 -14.71 -13.25
C GLY A 180 23.59 -14.40 -12.09
N ASP A 181 23.19 -13.55 -11.14
CA ASP A 181 24.01 -13.25 -9.95
C ASP A 181 24.32 -14.54 -9.18
N PRO A 182 25.56 -14.69 -8.67
CA PRO A 182 25.96 -15.90 -7.97
C PRO A 182 25.39 -15.94 -6.55
N CYS A 183 24.80 -17.07 -6.19
CA CYS A 183 24.51 -17.42 -4.81
C CYS A 183 25.80 -17.81 -4.05
N PRO A 184 25.79 -17.84 -2.70
CA PRO A 184 26.97 -18.19 -1.90
C PRO A 184 27.55 -19.58 -2.15
N ASP A 185 26.76 -20.50 -2.72
CA ASP A 185 27.17 -21.84 -3.14
C ASP A 185 27.87 -21.85 -4.52
N GLY A 186 27.96 -20.69 -5.19
CA GLY A 186 28.59 -20.50 -6.48
C GLY A 186 27.69 -20.79 -7.68
N LYS A 187 26.43 -21.17 -7.49
CA LYS A 187 25.46 -21.33 -8.58
C LYS A 187 24.86 -19.96 -8.96
N SER A 188 24.51 -19.78 -10.23
CA SER A 188 23.73 -18.61 -10.65
C SER A 188 22.29 -18.70 -10.14
N GLY A 189 21.81 -17.61 -9.56
CA GLY A 189 20.43 -17.46 -9.13
C GLY A 189 19.52 -16.93 -10.24
N THR A 190 18.24 -17.26 -10.13
CA THR A 190 17.17 -16.78 -10.99
C THR A 190 15.98 -16.40 -10.12
N LEU A 191 15.46 -15.20 -10.33
CA LEU A 191 14.24 -14.69 -9.74
C LEU A 191 13.04 -15.46 -10.29
N GLN A 192 12.23 -15.96 -9.39
CA GLN A 192 11.05 -16.74 -9.68
C GLN A 192 9.97 -16.41 -8.65
N ALA A 193 8.73 -16.30 -9.10
CA ALA A 193 7.61 -16.06 -8.23
C ALA A 193 6.56 -17.15 -8.40
N PHE A 194 5.95 -17.53 -7.29
CA PHE A 194 4.91 -18.53 -7.23
C PHE A 194 3.74 -17.98 -6.43
N VAL A 195 2.54 -18.34 -6.84
CA VAL A 195 1.33 -18.04 -6.08
C VAL A 195 0.59 -19.31 -5.73
N TRP A 196 0.19 -19.43 -4.47
CA TRP A 196 -0.79 -20.41 -4.03
C TRP A 196 -2.17 -19.76 -4.03
N ARG A 197 -3.10 -20.36 -4.79
CA ARG A 197 -4.48 -19.90 -4.95
C ARG A 197 -5.45 -20.94 -4.45
N THR A 198 -6.60 -20.48 -3.98
CA THR A 198 -7.68 -21.35 -3.49
C THR A 198 -8.74 -21.54 -4.56
N ASP A 199 -9.14 -22.79 -4.78
CA ASP A 199 -10.37 -23.17 -5.49
C ASP A 199 -11.43 -23.44 -4.40
N GLU A 200 -12.21 -22.41 -4.10
CA GLU A 200 -13.20 -22.44 -3.00
C GLU A 200 -14.28 -23.51 -3.23
N ASP A 201 -14.68 -23.72 -4.49
CA ASP A 201 -15.72 -24.70 -4.86
C ASP A 201 -15.22 -26.14 -4.64
N ALA A 202 -13.94 -26.40 -4.93
CA ALA A 202 -13.31 -27.71 -4.72
C ALA A 202 -12.83 -27.92 -3.27
N GLY A 203 -12.67 -26.85 -2.49
CA GLY A 203 -11.95 -26.91 -1.21
C GLY A 203 -10.47 -27.31 -1.39
N GLU A 204 -9.90 -26.91 -2.53
CA GLU A 204 -8.53 -27.22 -2.92
C GLU A 204 -7.69 -25.95 -3.00
N PHE A 205 -6.37 -26.09 -2.96
CA PHE A 205 -5.46 -25.03 -3.33
C PHE A 205 -4.35 -25.55 -4.23
N TYR A 206 -3.87 -24.70 -5.12
CA TYR A 206 -2.89 -25.06 -6.15
C TYR A 206 -1.86 -23.96 -6.34
N GLN A 207 -0.71 -24.35 -6.86
CA GLN A 207 0.40 -23.44 -7.15
C GLN A 207 0.45 -23.10 -8.63
N GLU A 208 0.76 -21.85 -8.92
CA GLU A 208 1.06 -21.32 -10.24
C GLU A 208 2.40 -20.58 -10.21
N LYS A 209 3.26 -20.78 -11.21
CA LYS A 209 4.49 -20.00 -11.39
C LYS A 209 4.15 -18.78 -12.24
N LEU A 210 4.51 -17.59 -11.75
CA LEU A 210 4.23 -16.33 -12.44
C LEU A 210 5.36 -16.04 -13.44
N SER A 211 4.99 -15.72 -14.68
CA SER A 211 5.96 -15.31 -15.72
C SER A 211 6.32 -13.82 -15.63
N GLU A 212 5.34 -13.00 -15.24
CA GLU A 212 5.47 -11.54 -15.12
C GLU A 212 4.97 -11.14 -13.73
N PRO A 213 5.74 -11.42 -12.67
CA PRO A 213 5.28 -11.24 -11.30
C PRO A 213 4.92 -9.79 -10.97
N GLN A 214 5.57 -8.83 -11.63
CA GLN A 214 5.30 -7.42 -11.42
C GLN A 214 3.89 -6.99 -11.84
N GLU A 215 3.28 -7.67 -12.82
CA GLU A 215 1.93 -7.37 -13.33
C GLU A 215 0.85 -8.19 -12.60
N TYR A 216 1.23 -9.01 -11.62
CA TYR A 216 0.28 -9.83 -10.89
C TYR A 216 -0.58 -8.97 -9.96
N VAL A 217 -1.90 -9.04 -10.14
CA VAL A 217 -2.88 -8.40 -9.25
C VAL A 217 -3.36 -9.42 -8.22
N ILE A 218 -3.29 -9.04 -6.94
CA ILE A 218 -3.71 -9.92 -5.84
C ILE A 218 -5.21 -10.23 -5.89
N SER A 219 -5.57 -11.41 -5.41
CA SER A 219 -6.96 -11.85 -5.33
C SER A 219 -7.76 -10.98 -4.34
N PRO A 220 -9.02 -10.61 -4.67
CA PRO A 220 -9.77 -9.59 -3.95
C PRO A 220 -10.46 -10.12 -2.67
N HIS A 221 -9.69 -10.72 -1.76
CA HIS A 221 -10.19 -11.34 -0.52
C HIS A 221 -9.53 -10.74 0.71
N GLY A 222 -10.32 -10.41 1.73
CA GLY A 222 -9.82 -9.88 3.01
C GLY A 222 -9.40 -10.94 4.04
N ASN A 223 -9.31 -12.21 3.63
CA ASN A 223 -8.77 -13.29 4.46
C ASN A 223 -7.84 -14.13 3.60
N VAL A 224 -6.79 -14.68 4.21
CA VAL A 224 -5.87 -15.62 3.57
C VAL A 224 -5.91 -16.93 4.33
N PRO A 225 -6.33 -18.04 3.69
CA PRO A 225 -7.06 -18.15 2.41
C PRO A 225 -8.51 -17.57 2.47
N PRO A 226 -9.21 -17.33 1.34
CA PRO A 226 -8.85 -17.67 -0.04
C PRO A 226 -7.95 -16.65 -0.75
N GLY A 227 -7.56 -15.56 -0.09
CA GLY A 227 -6.52 -14.66 -0.57
C GLY A 227 -5.21 -15.39 -0.86
N ASP A 228 -4.32 -14.73 -1.58
CA ASP A 228 -3.14 -15.39 -2.14
C ASP A 228 -2.07 -15.66 -1.08
N CYS A 229 -1.23 -16.65 -1.35
CA CYS A 229 0.08 -16.77 -0.73
C CYS A 229 1.16 -16.67 -1.81
N LEU A 230 1.94 -15.60 -1.76
CA LEU A 230 2.95 -15.23 -2.74
C LEU A 230 4.34 -15.61 -2.26
N ILE A 231 5.10 -16.34 -3.06
CA ILE A 231 6.46 -16.74 -2.75
C ILE A 231 7.39 -16.19 -3.83
N PHE A 232 8.32 -15.33 -3.44
CA PHE A 232 9.39 -14.84 -4.30
C PHE A 232 10.69 -15.53 -3.92
N GLU A 233 11.40 -16.08 -4.90
CA GLU A 233 12.67 -16.75 -4.69
C GLU A 233 13.72 -16.33 -5.70
N PHE A 234 14.89 -15.95 -5.21
CA PHE A 234 16.10 -15.84 -6.00
C PHE A 234 17.02 -17.03 -5.69
N GLY A 235 17.20 -17.94 -6.64
CA GLY A 235 17.98 -19.16 -6.42
C GLY A 235 18.01 -20.09 -7.63
N GLU A 236 18.24 -21.38 -7.42
CA GLU A 236 18.22 -22.37 -8.50
C GLU A 236 16.85 -22.39 -9.21
N GLU A 237 16.88 -22.39 -10.55
CA GLU A 237 15.66 -22.42 -11.35
C GLU A 237 14.84 -23.69 -11.08
N LYS A 238 13.53 -23.52 -10.86
CA LYS A 238 12.59 -24.59 -10.56
C LYS A 238 11.18 -24.27 -11.04
N ASP A 239 10.42 -25.32 -11.35
CA ASP A 239 9.02 -25.15 -11.81
C ASP A 239 8.02 -24.99 -10.67
N ARG A 240 8.43 -25.32 -9.44
CA ARG A 240 7.58 -25.31 -8.24
C ARG A 240 8.35 -24.90 -6.99
N THR A 241 7.66 -24.29 -6.02
CA THR A 241 8.19 -24.06 -4.68
C THR A 241 7.66 -25.04 -3.64
N ASP A 242 8.52 -25.41 -2.70
CA ASP A 242 8.21 -26.14 -1.46
C ASP A 242 7.72 -25.20 -0.34
N LYS A 243 7.86 -23.88 -0.51
CA LYS A 243 7.42 -22.87 0.46
C LYS A 243 5.90 -22.71 0.43
N LEU A 244 5.36 -22.36 1.59
CA LEU A 244 3.93 -22.14 1.81
C LEU A 244 3.75 -21.20 3.00
N CYS A 245 2.92 -20.18 2.85
CA CYS A 245 2.65 -19.19 3.90
C CYS A 245 1.92 -19.84 5.09
N SER A 246 2.04 -19.20 6.25
CA SER A 246 1.59 -19.76 7.53
C SER A 246 0.11 -20.11 7.55
N PHE A 247 -0.78 -19.26 7.02
CA PHE A 247 -2.22 -19.52 7.07
C PHE A 247 -2.65 -20.66 6.14
N TYR A 248 -2.03 -20.79 4.95
CA TYR A 248 -2.24 -21.96 4.09
C TYR A 248 -1.77 -23.26 4.76
N LYS A 249 -0.59 -23.25 5.41
CA LYS A 249 -0.10 -24.41 6.20
C LYS A 249 -1.12 -24.83 7.27
N VAL A 250 -1.70 -23.84 7.98
CA VAL A 250 -2.71 -24.09 9.01
C VAL A 250 -3.98 -24.70 8.40
N ALA A 251 -4.51 -24.11 7.32
CA ALA A 251 -5.71 -24.62 6.63
C ALA A 251 -5.52 -26.06 6.12
N GLU A 252 -4.36 -26.37 5.51
CA GLU A 252 -3.99 -27.72 5.08
C GLU A 252 -3.94 -28.68 6.27
N SER A 253 -3.29 -28.28 7.37
CA SER A 253 -3.14 -29.14 8.57
C SER A 253 -4.46 -29.47 9.26
N LYS A 254 -5.44 -28.56 9.19
CA LYS A 254 -6.79 -28.76 9.71
C LYS A 254 -7.69 -29.55 8.75
N GLY A 255 -7.25 -29.78 7.52
CA GLY A 255 -8.05 -30.40 6.46
C GLY A 255 -9.16 -29.49 5.92
N GLU A 256 -9.06 -28.18 6.16
CA GLU A 256 -9.99 -27.17 5.62
C GLU A 256 -9.78 -26.99 4.12
N LEU A 257 -8.52 -27.11 3.66
CA LEU A 257 -8.14 -27.11 2.25
C LEU A 257 -7.23 -28.30 1.94
N ARG A 258 -7.30 -28.79 0.69
CA ARG A 258 -6.44 -29.87 0.19
C ARG A 258 -5.54 -29.38 -0.92
N ARG A 259 -4.27 -29.76 -0.88
CA ARG A 259 -3.34 -29.45 -1.96
C ARG A 259 -3.65 -30.29 -3.19
N ARG A 260 -3.74 -29.64 -4.35
CA ARG A 260 -3.89 -30.28 -5.66
C ARG A 260 -2.57 -30.82 -6.20
#